data_AF-A0A1E5C8D8-F1
#
_entry.id   AF-A0A1E5C8D8-F1
#
_cell.length_a   1.000
_cell.length_b   1.000
_cell.length_c   1.000
_cell.angle_alpha   90.00
_cell.angle_beta   90.00
_cell.angle_gamma   90.00
#
_symmetry.space_group_name_H-M   'P 1'
#
loop_
_entity.id
_entity.type
_entity.pdbx_description
1 polymer ?
#
loop_
_entity_poly.entity_id
_entity_poly.type
_entity_poly.pdbx_seq_one_letter_code
_entity_poly.pdbx_strand_id
1 'polypeptide(L)'
;MLLLMRSSFYVSAVFLFLLFVPSVFCAEIINGSEAARGKPLYDRQQVNTSESVCSNNLRTMLLQQQITFSDSQNSMEIRRFAEESIDVARAVFEEKQSYCAASLALIQFLEIDALEKAYAPKTGQIQSFDHRP
;
A
#
# COMPACT_ATOMS: atom_id res chain seq x y z
N MET A 1 -5.85 -43.63 -51.63
CA MET A 1 -6.38 -43.52 -50.25
C MET A 1 -6.86 -42.09 -50.05
N LEU A 2 -8.15 -41.96 -49.71
CA LEU A 2 -8.93 -40.87 -49.08
C LEU A 2 -8.31 -39.45 -49.01
N LEU A 3 -8.91 -38.42 -49.66
CA LEU A 3 -10.07 -37.60 -49.21
C LEU A 3 -9.64 -36.63 -48.07
N LEU A 4 -9.73 -35.29 -48.13
CA LEU A 4 -10.78 -34.34 -48.53
C LEU A 4 -10.12 -32.93 -48.66
N MET A 5 -10.38 -32.12 -49.70
CA MET A 5 -11.49 -31.15 -49.78
C MET A 5 -11.49 -30.12 -48.62
N ARG A 6 -11.56 -28.79 -48.78
CA ARG A 6 -12.20 -27.91 -49.77
C ARG A 6 -11.79 -26.46 -49.42
N SER A 7 -11.26 -25.67 -50.37
CA SER A 7 -11.96 -24.56 -51.08
C SER A 7 -12.61 -23.51 -50.15
N SER A 8 -12.07 -22.30 -49.98
CA SER A 8 -12.05 -21.16 -50.93
C SER A 8 -13.15 -20.12 -50.65
N PHE A 9 -12.71 -18.94 -50.17
CA PHE A 9 -13.11 -17.57 -50.54
C PHE A 9 -14.53 -17.02 -50.25
N TYR A 10 -14.63 -15.69 -50.38
CA TYR A 10 -15.74 -14.72 -50.24
C TYR A 10 -15.81 -14.00 -48.88
N VAL A 11 -15.27 -12.78 -48.69
CA VAL A 11 -15.53 -11.44 -49.31
C VAL A 11 -16.87 -10.81 -48.88
N SER A 12 -16.73 -9.71 -48.12
CA SER A 12 -17.60 -8.52 -47.97
C SER A 12 -19.04 -8.64 -47.45
N ALA A 13 -19.37 -7.86 -46.42
CA ALA A 13 -20.30 -6.71 -46.49
C ALA A 13 -21.06 -6.47 -45.17
N VAL A 14 -20.74 -5.32 -44.55
CA VAL A 14 -21.66 -4.32 -43.96
C VAL A 14 -23.11 -4.74 -43.65
N PHE A 15 -23.47 -4.72 -42.37
CA PHE A 15 -24.81 -4.37 -41.83
C PHE A 15 -24.57 -3.89 -40.37
N LEU A 16 -24.28 -2.62 -40.11
CA LEU A 16 -25.20 -1.49 -39.96
C LEU A 16 -26.43 -1.78 -39.05
N PHE A 17 -26.31 -1.24 -37.84
CA PHE A 17 -27.34 -0.53 -37.06
C PHE A 17 -28.22 -1.26 -36.03
N LEU A 18 -28.26 -0.61 -34.86
CA LEU A 18 -29.24 -0.65 -33.77
C LEU A 18 -29.11 -1.80 -32.76
N LEU A 19 -28.42 -1.53 -31.65
CA LEU A 19 -29.11 -1.31 -30.37
C LEU A 19 -28.27 -0.37 -29.49
N PHE A 20 -28.60 0.92 -29.58
CA PHE A 20 -28.48 1.84 -28.46
C PHE A 20 -29.23 1.22 -27.27
N VAL A 21 -28.51 0.83 -26.23
CA VAL A 21 -29.06 0.85 -24.88
C VAL A 21 -28.17 1.80 -24.09
N PRO A 22 -28.56 3.07 -23.90
CA PRO A 22 -27.99 3.84 -22.82
C PRO A 22 -28.43 3.12 -21.55
N SER A 23 -27.52 2.39 -20.91
CA SER A 23 -27.68 2.08 -19.51
C SER A 23 -27.70 3.43 -18.80
N VAL A 24 -28.91 3.86 -18.49
CA VAL A 24 -29.23 4.95 -17.59
C VAL A 24 -28.28 4.84 -16.40
N PHE A 25 -27.23 5.66 -16.39
CA PHE A 25 -26.55 6.01 -15.16
C PHE A 25 -27.57 6.81 -14.38
N CYS A 26 -28.31 6.14 -13.49
CA CYS A 26 -29.00 6.81 -12.41
C CYS A 26 -27.93 7.57 -11.63
N ALA A 27 -27.85 8.87 -11.89
CA ALA A 27 -27.31 9.82 -10.93
C ALA A 27 -28.23 9.78 -9.71
N GLU A 28 -27.96 8.85 -8.79
CA GLU A 28 -28.40 9.02 -7.43
C GLU A 28 -27.50 10.10 -6.84
N ILE A 29 -28.04 11.32 -6.80
CA ILE A 29 -27.51 12.41 -6.00
C ILE A 29 -27.55 11.91 -4.56
N ILE A 30 -26.45 11.34 -4.09
CA ILE A 30 -26.20 11.18 -2.67
C ILE A 30 -26.12 12.60 -2.14
N ASN A 31 -27.25 13.06 -1.61
CA ASN A 31 -27.35 14.24 -0.78
C ASN A 31 -26.20 14.20 0.23
N GLY A 32 -25.46 15.30 0.26
CA GLY A 32 -24.30 15.45 1.11
C GLY A 32 -24.60 15.34 2.60
N SER A 33 -23.49 15.28 3.32
CA SER A 33 -23.32 15.20 4.78
C SER A 33 -23.75 13.84 5.35
N GLU A 34 -22.87 12.97 5.81
CA GLU A 34 -21.59 13.19 6.46
C GLU A 34 -20.53 12.30 5.82
N ALA A 35 -19.39 12.92 5.49
CA ALA A 35 -18.14 12.20 5.43
C ALA A 35 -17.92 11.61 6.83
N ALA A 36 -18.36 10.38 7.04
CA ALA A 36 -17.87 9.52 8.10
C ALA A 36 -16.39 9.30 7.80
N ARG A 37 -15.58 10.30 8.17
CA ARG A 37 -14.15 10.21 8.37
C ARG A 37 -13.99 9.01 9.29
N GLY A 38 -13.64 7.87 8.69
CA GLY A 38 -13.43 6.64 9.44
C GLY A 38 -12.55 6.97 10.61
N LYS A 39 -13.02 6.70 11.84
CA LYS A 39 -12.17 6.79 13.01
C LYS A 39 -10.87 6.05 12.68
N PRO A 40 -9.68 6.64 12.91
CA PRO A 40 -8.43 5.97 12.61
C PRO A 40 -8.44 4.60 13.29
N LEU A 41 -8.06 3.58 12.53
CA LEU A 41 -8.16 2.16 12.91
C LEU A 41 -7.43 1.88 14.24
N TYR A 42 -6.51 2.78 14.60
CA TYR A 42 -5.82 2.85 15.87
C TYR A 42 -6.73 2.91 17.12
N ASP A 43 -7.84 3.65 17.10
CA ASP A 43 -8.73 3.81 18.28
C ASP A 43 -9.34 2.45 18.72
N ARG A 44 -9.36 1.47 17.81
CA ARG A 44 -9.87 0.12 18.06
C ARG A 44 -8.80 -0.86 18.59
N GLN A 45 -7.53 -0.63 18.24
CA GLN A 45 -6.40 -1.50 18.62
C GLN A 45 -6.02 -1.33 20.11
N GLN A 46 -6.31 -0.16 20.68
CA GLN A 46 -5.88 0.22 22.03
C GLN A 46 -6.70 -0.41 23.16
N VAL A 47 -7.83 -1.07 22.85
CA VAL A 47 -8.69 -1.69 23.87
C VAL A 47 -8.28 -3.16 24.03
N ASN A 48 -7.40 -3.43 25.00
CA ASN A 48 -7.12 -4.76 25.58
C ASN A 48 -6.13 -5.70 24.84
N THR A 49 -5.13 -5.18 24.13
CA THR A 49 -4.03 -5.98 23.57
C THR A 49 -2.90 -6.19 24.60
N SER A 50 -2.36 -7.40 24.71
CA SER A 50 -1.22 -7.70 25.60
C SER A 50 0.12 -7.34 24.95
N GLU A 51 1.13 -7.05 25.77
CA GLU A 51 2.51 -6.77 25.30
C GLU A 51 3.07 -7.91 24.42
N SER A 52 2.74 -9.16 24.71
CA SER A 52 3.16 -10.31 23.89
C SER A 52 2.56 -10.29 22.48
N VAL A 53 1.28 -9.92 22.35
CA VAL A 53 0.61 -9.77 21.05
C VAL A 53 1.22 -8.59 20.29
N CYS A 54 1.42 -7.46 20.97
CA CYS A 54 2.08 -6.31 20.38
C CYS A 54 3.51 -6.62 19.94
N SER A 55 4.28 -7.40 20.71
CA SER A 55 5.65 -7.81 20.35
C SER A 55 5.68 -8.62 19.05
N ASN A 56 4.77 -9.60 18.91
CA ASN A 56 4.67 -10.39 17.68
C ASN A 56 4.25 -9.54 16.47
N ASN A 57 3.29 -8.64 16.68
CA ASN A 57 2.85 -7.72 15.63
C ASN A 57 3.98 -6.76 15.21
N LEU A 58 4.65 -6.14 16.18
CA LEU A 58 5.78 -5.25 15.94
C LEU A 58 6.88 -5.96 15.16
N ARG A 59 7.25 -7.20 15.56
CA ARG A 59 8.24 -8.00 14.85
C ARG A 59 7.87 -8.21 13.39
N THR A 60 6.61 -8.53 13.13
CA THR A 60 6.11 -8.77 11.76
C THR A 60 6.18 -7.48 10.93
N MET A 61 5.73 -6.35 11.48
CA MET A 61 5.76 -5.07 10.79
C MET A 61 7.20 -4.59 10.55
N LEU A 62 8.08 -4.69 11.54
CA LEU A 62 9.49 -4.32 11.39
C LEU A 62 10.20 -5.19 10.34
N LEU A 63 9.90 -6.49 10.28
CA LEU A 63 10.43 -7.35 9.24
C LEU A 63 9.98 -6.89 7.85
N GLN A 64 8.70 -6.54 7.69
CA GLN A 64 8.19 -6.02 6.42
C GLN A 64 8.90 -4.74 6.00
N GLN A 65 9.08 -3.79 6.91
CA GLN A 65 9.79 -2.54 6.62
C GLN A 65 11.28 -2.79 6.32
N GLN A 66 11.91 -3.74 7.01
CA GLN A 66 13.30 -4.11 6.76
C GLN A 66 13.47 -4.69 5.35
N ILE A 67 12.52 -5.53 4.90
CA ILE A 67 12.47 -6.06 3.53
C ILE A 67 12.36 -4.90 2.54
N THR A 68 11.39 -4.00 2.74
CA THR A 68 11.18 -2.82 1.89
C THR A 68 12.41 -1.93 1.80
N PHE A 69 13.09 -1.66 2.93
CA PHE A 69 14.33 -0.88 2.97
C PHE A 69 15.47 -1.55 2.21
N SER A 70 15.62 -2.88 2.36
CA SER A 70 16.71 -3.66 1.78
C SER A 70 16.57 -3.95 0.29
N ASP A 71 15.35 -3.90 -0.24
CA ASP A 71 15.08 -4.19 -1.65
C ASP A 71 15.60 -3.05 -2.54
N SER A 72 16.64 -3.34 -3.31
CA SER A 72 17.29 -2.39 -4.22
C SER A 72 16.40 -1.95 -5.38
N GLN A 73 15.32 -2.67 -5.66
CA GLN A 73 14.36 -2.33 -6.70
C GLN A 73 13.38 -1.24 -6.25
N ASN A 74 13.25 -1.00 -4.94
CA ASN A 74 12.43 0.09 -4.42
C ASN A 74 13.10 1.46 -4.65
N SER A 75 12.28 2.48 -4.87
CA SER A 75 12.77 3.85 -4.98
C SER A 75 13.45 4.31 -3.68
N MET A 76 14.32 5.31 -3.76
CA MET A 76 15.03 5.83 -2.58
C MET A 76 14.05 6.37 -1.54
N GLU A 77 12.97 6.99 -1.98
CA GLU A 77 11.92 7.56 -1.13
C GLU A 77 11.19 6.45 -0.35
N ILE A 78 10.84 5.35 -1.01
CA ILE A 78 10.18 4.20 -0.37
C ILE A 78 11.11 3.56 0.66
N ARG A 79 12.38 3.38 0.30
CA ARG A 79 13.39 2.81 1.21
C ARG A 79 13.62 3.73 2.41
N ARG A 80 13.71 5.04 2.18
CA ARG A 80 13.83 6.06 3.23
C ARG A 80 12.63 6.05 4.17
N PHE A 81 11.42 6.01 3.63
CA PHE A 81 10.20 5.92 4.41
C PHE A 81 10.18 4.67 5.30
N ALA A 82 10.61 3.52 4.77
CA ALA A 82 10.72 2.28 5.54
C ALA A 82 11.75 2.38 6.67
N GLU A 83 12.93 2.93 6.41
CA GLU A 83 13.96 3.19 7.42
C GLU A 83 13.43 4.09 8.54
N GLU A 84 12.80 5.22 8.19
CA GLU A 84 12.27 6.16 9.17
C GLU A 84 11.15 5.54 10.02
N SER A 85 10.30 4.70 9.42
CA SER A 85 9.26 3.99 10.16
C SER A 85 9.85 3.05 11.22
N ILE A 86 10.96 2.36 10.89
CA ILE A 86 11.70 1.50 11.82
C ILE A 86 12.29 2.34 12.95
N ASP A 87 12.92 3.47 12.63
CA ASP A 87 13.55 4.34 13.62
C ASP A 87 12.53 4.94 14.59
N VAL A 88 11.35 5.34 14.11
CA VAL A 88 10.25 5.80 14.97
C VAL A 88 9.82 4.72 15.96
N ALA A 89 9.65 3.48 15.49
CA ALA A 89 9.26 2.38 16.37
C ALA A 89 10.35 2.09 17.42
N ARG A 90 11.62 2.10 17.01
CA ARG A 90 12.78 1.89 17.91
C ARG A 90 12.85 2.98 18.97
N ALA A 91 12.78 4.25 18.58
CA ALA A 91 12.86 5.38 19.51
C ALA A 91 11.74 5.33 20.57
N VAL A 92 10.51 5.01 20.16
CA VAL A 92 9.39 4.88 21.10
C VAL A 92 9.57 3.68 22.02
N PHE A 93 10.10 2.55 21.54
CA PHE A 93 10.41 1.42 22.39
C PHE A 93 11.52 1.76 23.40
N GLU A 94 12.60 2.42 22.97
CA GLU A 94 13.69 2.85 23.85
C GLU A 94 13.18 3.75 24.97
N GLU A 95 12.29 4.70 24.65
CA GLU A 95 11.72 5.63 25.63
C GLU A 95 10.69 4.96 26.56
N LYS A 96 9.75 4.17 26.00
CA LYS A 96 8.58 3.69 26.74
C LYS A 96 8.71 2.27 27.26
N GLN A 97 9.65 1.49 26.74
CA GLN A 97 9.83 0.07 27.02
C GLN A 97 8.53 -0.74 26.84
N SER A 98 7.72 -0.38 25.82
CA SER A 98 6.44 -1.02 25.50
C SER A 98 6.35 -1.36 24.02
N TYR A 99 6.08 -2.63 23.72
CA TYR A 99 5.85 -3.09 22.36
C TYR A 99 4.54 -2.53 21.80
N CYS A 100 3.52 -2.35 22.63
CA CYS A 100 2.25 -1.77 22.19
C CYS A 100 2.43 -0.30 21.79
N ALA A 101 3.17 0.49 22.58
CA ALA A 101 3.48 1.87 22.23
C ALA A 101 4.29 1.98 20.92
N ALA A 102 5.31 1.13 20.75
CA ALA A 102 6.11 1.10 19.53
C ALA A 102 5.32 0.63 18.30
N SER A 103 4.48 -0.40 18.45
CA SER A 103 3.59 -0.89 17.38
C SER A 103 2.66 0.21 16.89
N LEU A 104 2.08 0.93 17.85
CA LEU A 104 1.24 2.07 17.55
C LEU A 104 2.01 3.13 16.75
N ALA A 105 3.16 3.56 17.25
CA ALA A 105 3.92 4.63 16.62
C ALA A 105 4.27 4.28 15.17
N LEU A 106 4.61 3.01 14.92
CA LEU A 106 4.82 2.48 13.59
C LEU A 106 3.55 2.56 12.73
N ILE A 107 2.41 2.07 13.23
CA ILE A 107 1.12 2.12 12.50
C ILE A 107 0.76 3.57 12.14
N GLN A 108 0.84 4.48 13.11
CA GLN A 108 0.56 5.90 12.88
C GLN A 108 1.51 6.49 11.83
N PHE A 109 2.80 6.17 11.89
CA PHE A 109 3.77 6.65 10.90
C PHE A 109 3.42 6.16 9.48
N LEU A 110 3.02 4.89 9.36
CA LEU A 110 2.66 4.27 8.09
C LEU A 110 1.30 4.74 7.54
N GLU A 111 0.37 5.17 8.39
CA GLU A 111 -0.97 5.63 8.02
C GLU A 111 -1.03 7.13 7.68
N ILE A 112 -0.10 7.94 8.18
CA ILE A 112 0.00 9.35 7.80
C ILE A 112 0.49 9.41 6.34
N ASP A 113 0.06 10.42 5.55
CA ASP A 113 0.66 10.80 4.25
C ASP A 113 2.12 11.31 4.43
N ALA A 114 2.91 10.61 5.23
CA ALA A 114 4.29 10.89 5.56
C ALA A 114 5.23 10.46 4.43
N LEU A 115 4.73 9.77 3.40
CA LEU A 115 5.47 9.56 2.16
C LEU A 115 5.91 10.90 1.55
N GLU A 116 5.06 11.95 1.64
CA GLU A 116 5.43 13.30 1.21
C GLU A 116 6.57 13.91 2.03
N LYS A 117 6.68 13.57 3.32
CA LYS A 117 7.76 14.05 4.19
C LYS A 117 9.05 13.27 3.99
N ALA A 118 8.95 12.00 3.58
CA ALA A 118 10.09 11.16 3.25
C ALA A 118 10.77 11.53 1.92
N TYR A 119 10.29 12.52 1.17
CA TYR A 119 11.00 13.03 -0.01
C TYR A 119 12.33 13.72 0.32
N ALA A 120 12.45 14.32 1.52
CA ALA A 120 13.66 15.03 1.93
C ALA A 120 14.61 14.11 2.72
N PRO A 121 15.85 13.89 2.24
CA PRO A 121 16.84 13.11 2.99
C PRO A 121 17.29 13.79 4.28
N LYS A 122 17.38 13.02 5.37
CA LYS A 122 17.98 13.47 6.63
C LYS A 122 19.48 13.22 6.63
N THR A 123 20.21 14.03 7.39
CA THR A 123 21.66 13.86 7.56
C THR A 123 21.98 12.50 8.20
N GLY A 124 22.92 11.75 7.62
CA GLY A 124 23.34 10.43 8.10
C GLY A 124 22.53 9.25 7.56
N GLN A 125 21.49 9.51 6.78
CA GLN A 125 20.61 8.48 6.23
C GLN A 125 21.19 7.90 4.93
N ILE A 126 21.05 6.57 4.72
CA ILE A 126 21.61 5.90 3.54
C ILE A 126 20.84 6.33 2.29
N GLN A 127 21.49 7.09 1.42
CA GLN A 127 20.85 7.63 0.21
C GLN A 127 20.83 6.66 -0.96
N SER A 128 21.78 5.72 -1.02
CA SER A 128 21.82 4.68 -2.03
C SER A 128 22.51 3.45 -1.47
N PHE A 129 22.09 2.26 -1.92
CA PHE A 129 22.98 1.10 -1.92
C PHE A 129 23.62 1.10 -3.30
N ASP A 130 24.91 1.44 -3.38
CA ASP A 130 25.64 1.36 -4.64
C ASP A 130 25.43 -0.02 -5.25
N HIS A 131 24.86 -0.04 -6.47
CA HIS A 131 24.83 -1.26 -7.27
C HIS A 131 26.26 -1.51 -7.73
N ARG A 132 27.02 -2.29 -6.96
CA ARG A 132 28.24 -2.86 -7.49
C ARG A 132 27.84 -3.98 -8.46
N PRO A 133 28.28 -3.91 -9.73
CA PRO A 133 27.99 -4.93 -10.74
C PRO A 133 28.62 -6.29 -10.38
#